data_AF-A0A084SKC1-F1
#
_entry.id   AF-A0A084SKC1-F1
#
_cell.length_a   1.000
_cell.length_b   1.000
_cell.length_c   1.000
_cell.angle_alpha   90.00
_cell.angle_beta   90.00
_cell.angle_gamma   90.00
#
_symmetry.space_group_name_H-M   'P 1'
#
loop_
_entity.id
_entity.type
_entity.pdbx_description
1 polymer ?
#
loop_
_entity_poly.entity_id
_entity_poly.type
_entity_poly.pdbx_seq_one_letter_code
_entity_poly.pdbx_strand_id
1 'polypeptide(L)'
;MNWRTVLPGLLGLLLPLPLLGLLYLAMFHQGTQPSPPEGHILVPMLSPQVRQGLRTYEQDCRTDADCESQLRCFHNLRTGRQYCTDSTCWADQDCPEDFACRTLRASNKEDLIRVCSLQGSRKEGELCEEHPALLVDGCEKGLICSGFCGRPCRLHEPSSCPEGYVCKEGDHAPSCVPTCEGRACPEGQRCVSLMGGHGSVCMTVHGQDCELNPCPQGMSCTRSTYPTTPGKIWMQCLRRCGRSTLPCPEDSACFLFQCRKACSPEGPPVCEPGFACGSNPSGQQWVCLPSTRSE
;
A
#
# COMPACT_ATOMS: atom_id res chain seq x y z
N MET A 1 -29.79 38.84 54.57
CA MET A 1 -29.49 37.52 53.97
C MET A 1 -28.07 37.60 53.41
N ASN A 2 -27.10 36.93 54.05
CA ASN A 2 -25.67 37.15 53.83
C ASN A 2 -25.18 36.47 52.54
N TRP A 3 -25.14 37.22 51.44
CA TRP A 3 -24.65 36.77 50.12
C TRP A 3 -23.21 36.23 50.13
N ARG A 4 -22.42 36.59 51.16
CA ARG A 4 -21.00 36.22 51.29
C ARG A 4 -20.74 34.74 51.55
N THR A 5 -21.73 33.96 51.96
CA THR A 5 -21.59 32.49 52.15
C THR A 5 -22.12 31.67 50.97
N VAL A 6 -22.79 32.29 50.00
CA VAL A 6 -23.38 31.58 48.84
C VAL A 6 -22.36 31.41 47.71
N LEU A 7 -21.45 32.38 47.53
CA LEU A 7 -20.43 32.34 46.47
C LEU A 7 -19.43 31.17 46.55
N PRO A 8 -18.88 30.78 47.73
CA PRO A 8 -17.90 29.69 47.81
C PRO A 8 -18.52 28.33 47.48
N GLY A 9 -19.79 28.11 47.84
CA GLY A 9 -20.51 26.88 47.55
C GLY A 9 -20.78 26.69 46.05
N LEU A 10 -21.08 27.78 45.33
CA LEU A 10 -21.32 27.71 43.89
C LEU A 10 -20.02 27.46 43.10
N LEU A 11 -18.89 28.05 43.54
CA LEU A 11 -17.59 27.86 42.88
C LEU A 11 -17.06 26.43 43.04
N GLY A 12 -17.28 25.80 44.21
CA GLY A 12 -16.89 24.41 44.45
C GLY A 12 -17.67 23.39 43.61
N LEU A 13 -18.90 23.73 43.19
CA LEU A 13 -19.74 22.84 42.37
C LEU A 13 -19.45 22.95 40.86
N LEU A 14 -18.88 24.07 40.41
CA LEU A 14 -18.57 24.33 38.99
C LEU A 14 -17.21 23.79 38.54
N LEU A 15 -16.29 23.56 39.48
CA LEU A 15 -14.93 23.03 39.21
C LEU A 15 -14.84 21.56 38.76
N PRO A 16 -15.69 20.60 39.19
CA PRO A 16 -15.60 19.21 38.72
C PRO A 16 -16.19 18.97 37.32
N LEU A 17 -17.07 19.86 36.83
CA LEU A 17 -17.72 19.74 35.53
C LEU A 17 -16.74 19.74 34.34
N PRO A 18 -15.75 20.66 34.22
CA PRO A 18 -14.77 20.61 33.13
C PRO A 18 -13.86 19.38 33.21
N LEU A 19 -13.55 18.88 34.42
CA LEU A 19 -12.77 17.65 34.62
C LEU A 19 -13.54 16.41 34.17
N LEU A 20 -14.84 16.32 34.49
CA LEU A 20 -15.73 15.28 33.98
C LEU A 20 -15.86 15.35 32.46
N GLY A 21 -15.93 16.56 31.87
CA GLY A 21 -15.94 16.74 30.42
C GLY A 21 -14.66 16.27 29.74
N LEU A 22 -13.49 16.57 30.33
CA LEU A 22 -12.20 16.09 29.82
C LEU A 22 -12.04 14.57 29.97
N LEU A 23 -12.50 13.98 31.07
CA LEU A 23 -12.53 12.53 31.26
C LEU A 23 -13.49 11.84 30.30
N TYR A 24 -14.66 12.44 30.04
CA TYR A 24 -15.61 11.95 29.06
C TYR A 24 -15.02 11.99 27.64
N LEU A 25 -14.39 13.09 27.24
CA LEU A 25 -13.68 13.17 25.96
C LEU A 25 -12.52 12.16 25.91
N ALA A 26 -11.72 12.02 26.96
CA ALA A 26 -10.62 11.04 26.99
C ALA A 26 -11.11 9.58 26.87
N MET A 27 -12.27 9.24 27.46
CA MET A 27 -12.81 7.88 27.40
C MET A 27 -13.60 7.59 26.12
N PHE A 28 -14.28 8.58 25.54
CA PHE A 28 -15.15 8.40 24.37
C PHE A 28 -14.54 8.88 23.05
N HIS A 29 -13.33 9.46 23.07
CA HIS A 29 -12.53 9.71 21.87
C HIS A 29 -11.63 8.51 21.51
N GLN A 30 -12.09 7.29 21.83
CA GLN A 30 -11.64 6.13 21.06
C GLN A 30 -12.26 6.30 19.68
N GLY A 31 -11.45 6.79 18.74
CA GLY A 31 -11.87 7.04 17.37
C GLY A 31 -12.69 5.85 16.86
N THR A 32 -13.90 6.13 16.41
CA THR A 32 -14.73 5.19 15.65
C THR A 32 -13.89 4.69 14.50
N GLN A 33 -13.29 3.52 14.68
CA GLN A 33 -12.56 2.83 13.64
C GLN A 33 -13.57 2.48 12.54
N PRO A 34 -13.21 2.68 11.27
CA PRO A 34 -14.10 2.34 10.17
C PRO A 34 -14.48 0.87 10.26
N SER A 35 -15.78 0.59 10.13
CA SER A 35 -16.28 -0.76 9.87
C SER A 35 -15.62 -1.27 8.59
N PRO A 36 -15.31 -2.58 8.49
CA PRO A 36 -14.80 -3.14 7.25
C PRO A 36 -15.78 -2.85 6.11
N PRO A 37 -15.28 -2.64 4.87
CA PRO A 37 -16.14 -2.45 3.70
C PRO A 37 -17.11 -3.63 3.55
N GLU A 38 -18.32 -3.36 3.06
CA GLU A 38 -19.38 -4.36 2.92
C GLU A 38 -18.87 -5.61 2.18
N GLY A 39 -19.01 -6.79 2.80
CA GLY A 39 -18.63 -8.07 2.21
C GLY A 39 -17.27 -8.64 2.66
N HIS A 40 -16.46 -7.89 3.41
CA HIS A 40 -15.19 -8.37 3.94
C HIS A 40 -15.30 -8.86 5.39
N ILE A 41 -14.74 -10.04 5.69
CA ILE A 41 -14.67 -10.57 7.06
C ILE A 41 -13.36 -10.11 7.70
N LEU A 42 -13.47 -9.35 8.79
CA LEU A 42 -12.32 -9.03 9.63
C LEU A 42 -12.00 -10.21 10.55
N VAL A 43 -10.82 -10.81 10.38
CA VAL A 43 -10.31 -11.89 11.24
C VAL A 43 -10.17 -11.33 12.67
N PRO A 44 -10.75 -11.98 13.69
CA PRO A 44 -10.71 -11.46 15.05
C PRO A 44 -9.29 -11.50 15.63
N MET A 45 -9.07 -10.71 16.69
CA MET A 45 -7.90 -10.88 17.56
C MET A 45 -8.27 -11.90 18.65
N LEU A 46 -7.66 -13.08 18.57
CA LEU A 46 -7.85 -14.20 19.48
C LEU A 46 -7.07 -13.98 20.78
N SER A 47 -7.60 -14.52 21.88
CA SER A 47 -6.90 -14.49 23.16
C SER A 47 -5.70 -15.44 23.15
N PRO A 48 -4.68 -15.21 24.01
CA PRO A 48 -3.54 -16.11 24.15
C PRO A 48 -3.95 -17.56 24.45
N GLN A 49 -5.00 -17.77 25.24
CA GLN A 49 -5.51 -19.10 25.58
C GLN A 49 -6.09 -19.81 24.36
N VAL A 50 -6.80 -19.10 23.48
CA VAL A 50 -7.33 -19.67 22.25
C VAL A 50 -6.19 -20.02 21.30
N ARG A 51 -5.23 -19.12 21.11
CA ARG A 51 -4.04 -19.36 20.26
C ARG A 51 -3.26 -20.61 20.67
N GLN A 52 -3.08 -20.84 21.97
CA GLN A 52 -2.42 -22.03 22.49
C GLN A 52 -3.14 -23.35 22.14
N GLY A 53 -4.45 -23.29 21.91
CA GLY A 53 -5.24 -24.45 21.49
C GLY A 53 -5.22 -24.72 19.99
N LEU A 54 -4.77 -23.75 19.18
CA LEU A 54 -4.73 -23.84 17.72
C LEU A 54 -3.40 -24.45 17.28
N ARG A 55 -3.48 -25.62 16.62
CA ARG A 55 -2.31 -26.39 16.19
C ARG A 55 -1.55 -25.72 15.06
N THR A 56 -2.26 -24.95 14.24
CA THR A 56 -1.70 -24.30 13.04
C THR A 56 -1.19 -22.89 13.32
N TYR A 57 -1.45 -22.33 14.50
CA TYR A 57 -1.02 -20.98 14.84
C TYR A 57 0.52 -20.83 14.74
N GLU A 58 0.96 -19.80 14.01
CA GLU A 58 2.37 -19.51 13.69
C GLU A 58 3.11 -20.60 12.87
N GLN A 59 2.40 -21.61 12.36
CA GLN A 59 2.94 -22.60 11.43
C GLN A 59 2.95 -22.07 10.01
N ASP A 60 3.91 -22.55 9.22
CA ASP A 60 4.03 -22.16 7.81
C ASP A 60 2.82 -22.64 7.00
N CYS A 61 2.37 -21.81 6.06
CA CYS A 61 1.22 -22.09 5.20
C CYS A 61 1.50 -21.67 3.76
N ARG A 62 0.76 -22.25 2.82
CA ARG A 62 0.73 -21.80 1.41
C ARG A 62 -0.59 -21.14 1.08
N THR A 63 -1.67 -21.62 1.69
CA THR A 63 -3.04 -21.15 1.47
C THR A 63 -3.81 -21.15 2.78
N ASP A 64 -4.97 -20.49 2.81
CA ASP A 64 -5.82 -20.46 3.99
C ASP A 64 -6.38 -21.83 4.37
N ALA A 65 -6.42 -22.80 3.44
CA ALA A 65 -6.84 -24.17 3.71
C ALA A 65 -5.84 -24.95 4.59
N ASP A 66 -4.60 -24.45 4.71
CA ASP A 66 -3.59 -25.01 5.61
C ASP A 66 -3.81 -24.57 7.07
N CYS A 67 -4.69 -23.59 7.30
CA CYS A 67 -4.94 -22.96 8.59
C CYS A 67 -6.28 -23.41 9.21
N GLU A 68 -6.35 -23.43 10.54
CA GLU A 68 -7.62 -23.59 11.25
C GLU A 68 -8.58 -22.42 10.93
N SER A 69 -9.90 -22.66 11.00
CA SER A 69 -10.94 -21.75 10.45
C SER A 69 -10.94 -20.32 11.02
N GLN A 70 -10.36 -20.11 12.20
CA GLN A 70 -10.24 -18.80 12.86
C GLN A 70 -8.97 -18.03 12.44
N LEU A 71 -8.07 -18.68 11.71
CA LEU A 71 -6.79 -18.13 11.26
C LEU A 71 -6.81 -17.93 9.74
N ARG A 72 -5.87 -17.12 9.25
CA ARG A 72 -5.60 -16.97 7.82
C ARG A 72 -4.11 -17.10 7.54
N CYS A 73 -3.79 -17.55 6.35
CA CYS A 73 -2.43 -17.55 5.86
C CYS A 73 -2.03 -16.11 5.54
N PHE A 74 -1.01 -15.61 6.21
CA PHE A 74 -0.54 -14.24 6.07
C PHE A 74 0.92 -14.21 5.63
N HIS A 75 1.23 -13.39 4.61
CA HIS A 75 2.60 -13.19 4.12
C HIS A 75 3.21 -11.95 4.74
N ASN A 76 4.20 -12.13 5.62
CA ASN A 76 4.94 -11.03 6.22
C ASN A 76 6.14 -10.67 5.32
N LEU A 77 6.05 -9.55 4.60
CA LEU A 77 7.09 -9.11 3.65
C LEU A 77 8.44 -8.85 4.31
N ARG A 78 8.45 -8.47 5.60
CA ARG A 78 9.69 -8.20 6.34
C ARG A 78 10.45 -9.48 6.67
N THR A 79 9.75 -10.55 7.07
CA THR A 79 10.39 -11.84 7.40
C THR A 79 10.44 -12.81 6.21
N GLY A 80 9.71 -12.51 5.13
CA GLY A 80 9.53 -13.41 3.99
C GLY A 80 8.78 -14.70 4.33
N ARG A 81 8.12 -14.77 5.51
CA ARG A 81 7.40 -15.96 5.97
C ARG A 81 5.91 -15.85 5.64
N GLN A 82 5.34 -16.96 5.18
CA GLN A 82 3.89 -17.17 5.15
C GLN A 82 3.50 -18.10 6.29
N TYR A 83 2.62 -17.65 7.18
CA TYR A 83 2.20 -18.44 8.33
C TYR A 83 0.74 -18.18 8.73
N CYS A 84 0.12 -19.13 9.41
CA CYS A 84 -1.25 -19.00 9.89
C CYS A 84 -1.31 -18.10 11.12
N THR A 85 -2.14 -17.06 11.06
CA THR A 85 -2.28 -16.09 12.15
C THR A 85 -3.67 -15.46 12.16
N ASP A 86 -3.99 -14.81 13.28
CA ASP A 86 -5.18 -14.00 13.49
C ASP A 86 -4.80 -12.51 13.52
N SER A 87 -5.76 -11.61 13.81
CA SER A 87 -5.38 -10.21 13.99
C SER A 87 -4.46 -10.05 15.20
N THR A 88 -3.34 -9.35 15.03
CA THR A 88 -2.29 -9.20 16.06
C THR A 88 -2.39 -7.88 16.83
N CYS A 89 -3.26 -6.97 16.40
CA CYS A 89 -3.48 -5.68 17.05
C CYS A 89 -4.94 -5.23 16.89
N TRP A 90 -5.40 -4.38 17.80
CA TRP A 90 -6.67 -3.68 17.68
C TRP A 90 -6.48 -2.21 17.31
N ALA A 91 -5.46 -1.58 17.91
CA ALA A 91 -5.10 -0.18 17.71
C ALA A 91 -3.56 0.00 17.69
N ASP A 92 -3.09 1.18 17.27
CA ASP A 92 -1.67 1.50 17.16
C ASP A 92 -0.89 1.30 18.48
N GLN A 93 -1.55 1.48 19.62
CA GLN A 93 -0.97 1.30 20.96
C GLN A 93 -0.66 -0.17 21.31
N ASP A 94 -1.21 -1.13 20.57
CA ASP A 94 -0.90 -2.56 20.74
C ASP A 94 0.39 -2.94 20.01
N CYS A 95 0.91 -2.05 19.17
CA CYS A 95 2.08 -2.27 18.36
C CYS A 95 3.36 -1.69 19.03
N PRO A 96 4.54 -2.27 18.73
CA PRO A 96 5.81 -1.70 19.17
C PRO A 96 6.03 -0.27 18.64
N GLU A 97 7.01 0.44 19.20
CA GLU A 97 7.44 1.73 18.67
C GLU A 97 7.79 1.61 17.17
N ASP A 98 7.43 2.64 16.40
CA ASP A 98 7.53 2.70 14.94
C ASP A 98 6.61 1.75 14.16
N PHE A 99 5.66 1.09 14.81
CA PHE A 99 4.61 0.30 14.15
C PHE A 99 3.25 0.95 14.31
N ALA A 100 2.34 0.66 13.39
CA ALA A 100 0.93 1.04 13.47
C ALA A 100 0.06 -0.17 13.16
N CYS A 101 -1.13 -0.22 13.77
CA CYS A 101 -2.07 -1.28 13.50
C CYS A 101 -2.76 -0.99 12.17
N ARG A 102 -2.51 -1.85 11.18
CA ARG A 102 -3.03 -1.69 9.83
C ARG A 102 -3.90 -2.88 9.45
N THR A 103 -4.99 -2.59 8.74
CA THR A 103 -5.86 -3.61 8.16
C THR A 103 -5.32 -3.96 6.78
N LEU A 104 -5.02 -5.23 6.55
CA LEU A 104 -4.49 -5.75 5.29
C LEU A 104 -5.36 -6.89 4.79
N ARG A 105 -5.29 -7.18 3.49
CA ARG A 105 -5.89 -8.39 2.92
C ARG A 105 -5.07 -9.63 3.27
N ALA A 106 -5.77 -10.69 3.68
CA ALA A 106 -5.21 -12.02 3.84
C ALA A 106 -4.87 -12.67 2.48
N SER A 107 -4.28 -13.86 2.48
CA SER A 107 -3.89 -14.55 1.24
C SER A 107 -5.06 -14.88 0.31
N ASN A 108 -6.27 -15.11 0.84
CA ASN A 108 -7.49 -15.24 0.02
C ASN A 108 -7.98 -13.95 -0.64
N LYS A 109 -7.39 -12.79 -0.31
CA LYS A 109 -7.76 -11.44 -0.79
C LYS A 109 -9.15 -10.94 -0.38
N GLU A 110 -9.98 -11.78 0.23
CA GLU A 110 -11.34 -11.46 0.65
C GLU A 110 -11.39 -11.08 2.13
N ASP A 111 -10.60 -11.75 2.97
CA ASP A 111 -10.61 -11.48 4.39
C ASP A 111 -9.58 -10.43 4.76
N LEU A 112 -9.91 -9.68 5.82
CA LEU A 112 -9.07 -8.62 6.35
C LEU A 112 -8.44 -9.08 7.65
N ILE A 113 -7.18 -8.73 7.86
CA ILE A 113 -6.42 -9.04 9.06
C ILE A 113 -5.73 -7.77 9.56
N ARG A 114 -5.78 -7.52 10.87
CA ARG A 114 -5.06 -6.40 11.49
C ARG A 114 -3.69 -6.86 11.94
N VAL A 115 -2.65 -6.20 11.43
CA VAL A 115 -1.27 -6.49 11.80
C VAL A 115 -0.49 -5.21 12.10
N CYS A 116 0.50 -5.33 12.98
CA CYS A 116 1.45 -4.27 13.20
C CYS A 116 2.36 -4.11 11.97
N SER A 117 2.14 -3.02 11.24
CA SER A 117 2.89 -2.66 10.03
C SER A 117 3.88 -1.55 10.35
N LEU A 118 5.06 -1.59 9.72
CA LEU A 118 6.13 -0.63 9.95
C LEU A 118 5.71 0.76 9.43
N GLN A 119 5.87 1.79 10.26
CA GLN A 119 5.75 3.18 9.84
C GLN A 119 7.04 3.57 9.13
N GLY A 120 6.92 4.13 7.93
CA GLY A 120 8.06 4.48 7.10
C GLY A 120 8.37 5.97 7.06
N SER A 121 9.02 6.40 5.98
CA SER A 121 9.45 7.78 5.78
C SER A 121 8.81 8.49 4.58
N ARG A 122 7.95 7.79 3.83
CA ARG A 122 7.26 8.35 2.65
C ARG A 122 6.27 9.42 3.06
N LYS A 123 6.29 10.51 2.30
CA LYS A 123 5.46 11.70 2.47
C LYS A 123 4.14 11.55 1.72
N GLU A 124 3.19 12.41 2.04
CA GLU A 124 1.91 12.46 1.37
C GLU A 124 2.07 12.63 -0.16
N GLY A 125 1.31 11.83 -0.92
CA GLY A 125 1.38 11.77 -2.38
C GLY A 125 2.47 10.86 -2.94
N GLU A 126 3.38 10.32 -2.12
CA GLU A 126 4.36 9.33 -2.57
C GLU A 126 3.77 7.91 -2.61
N LEU A 127 4.33 7.07 -3.48
CA LEU A 127 3.99 5.65 -3.54
C LEU A 127 4.46 4.92 -2.28
N CYS A 128 3.69 3.93 -1.85
CA CYS A 128 3.98 3.15 -0.65
C CYS A 128 3.59 1.68 -0.81
N GLU A 129 4.13 0.85 0.06
CA GLU A 129 3.68 -0.51 0.29
C GLU A 129 2.83 -0.56 1.57
N GLU A 130 1.69 -1.27 1.53
CA GLU A 130 0.76 -1.37 2.68
C GLU A 130 1.39 -2.12 3.86
N HIS A 131 2.28 -3.07 3.56
CA HIS A 131 3.03 -3.84 4.55
C HIS A 131 4.54 -3.81 4.26
N PRO A 132 5.19 -2.64 4.42
CA PRO A 132 6.54 -2.42 3.93
C PRO A 132 7.56 -3.26 4.69
N ALA A 133 8.49 -3.87 3.96
CA ALA A 133 9.62 -4.58 4.56
C ALA A 133 10.68 -3.61 5.13
N LEU A 134 10.79 -2.40 4.54
CA LEU A 134 11.77 -1.38 4.86
C LEU A 134 11.09 -0.04 5.16
N LEU A 135 11.73 0.79 6.00
CA LEU A 135 11.24 2.13 6.34
C LEU A 135 11.02 3.02 5.11
N VAL A 136 11.85 2.87 4.09
CA VAL A 136 11.78 3.69 2.86
C VAL A 136 10.57 3.35 1.98
N ASP A 137 9.83 2.28 2.27
CA ASP A 137 8.67 1.85 1.47
C ASP A 137 7.34 2.13 2.17
N GLY A 138 7.39 2.48 3.46
CA GLY A 138 6.22 2.81 4.27
C GLY A 138 5.92 4.29 4.35
N CYS A 139 4.66 4.61 4.66
CA CYS A 139 4.23 5.97 4.94
C CYS A 139 4.66 6.46 6.32
N GLU A 140 4.96 7.74 6.42
CA GLU A 140 5.25 8.38 7.71
C GLU A 140 4.06 8.35 8.67
N LYS A 141 4.36 8.60 9.94
CA LYS A 141 3.38 8.60 11.03
C LYS A 141 2.17 9.50 10.70
N GLY A 142 0.98 8.94 10.88
CA GLY A 142 -0.30 9.63 10.65
C GLY A 142 -0.82 9.55 9.20
N LEU A 143 -0.03 9.01 8.27
CA LEU A 143 -0.50 8.71 6.92
C LEU A 143 -0.94 7.24 6.79
N ILE A 144 -1.84 7.01 5.85
CA ILE A 144 -2.39 5.70 5.50
C ILE A 144 -1.88 5.35 4.10
N CYS A 145 -1.38 4.13 3.93
CA CYS A 145 -1.03 3.62 2.61
C CYS A 145 -2.26 3.02 1.94
N SER A 146 -2.59 3.52 0.75
CA SER A 146 -3.60 2.94 -0.15
C SER A 146 -3.05 2.96 -1.59
N GLY A 147 -1.84 2.42 -1.75
CA GLY A 147 -0.99 2.59 -2.94
C GLY A 147 -0.23 3.92 -2.98
N PHE A 148 -0.78 4.96 -2.35
CA PHE A 148 -0.11 6.22 -2.05
C PHE A 148 -0.26 6.53 -0.56
N CYS A 149 0.70 7.28 -0.02
CA CYS A 149 0.58 7.84 1.32
C CYS A 149 -0.41 8.99 1.29
N GLY A 150 -1.50 8.85 2.05
CA GLY A 150 -2.56 9.84 2.14
C GLY A 150 -2.91 10.14 3.57
N ARG A 151 -3.26 11.41 3.88
CA ARG A 151 -3.92 11.71 5.15
C ARG A 151 -5.31 11.05 5.19
N PRO A 152 -5.83 10.69 6.37
CA PRO A 152 -7.20 10.20 6.50
C PRO A 152 -8.22 11.23 5.99
N CYS A 153 -9.31 10.77 5.38
CA CYS A 153 -10.33 11.64 4.80
C CYS A 153 -11.75 11.10 5.01
N ARG A 154 -12.75 11.86 4.57
CA ARG A 154 -14.17 11.49 4.63
C ARG A 154 -14.72 11.38 3.21
N LEU A 155 -15.23 10.21 2.83
CA LEU A 155 -15.66 9.88 1.45
C LEU A 155 -16.69 10.87 0.88
N HIS A 156 -17.58 11.39 1.73
CA HIS A 156 -18.66 12.30 1.32
C HIS A 156 -18.35 13.78 1.60
N GLU A 157 -17.10 14.10 1.92
CA GLU A 157 -16.66 15.47 2.18
C GLU A 157 -15.47 15.81 1.28
N PRO A 158 -15.71 16.37 0.08
CA PRO A 158 -14.63 16.68 -0.87
C PRO A 158 -13.57 17.64 -0.32
N SER A 159 -13.94 18.52 0.62
CA SER A 159 -13.04 19.43 1.32
C SER A 159 -12.14 18.75 2.36
N SER A 160 -12.32 17.45 2.61
CA SER A 160 -11.45 16.69 3.52
C SER A 160 -10.06 16.44 2.93
N CYS A 161 -9.91 16.52 1.59
CA CYS A 161 -8.64 16.40 0.91
C CYS A 161 -8.16 17.75 0.36
N PRO A 162 -6.83 17.99 0.35
CA PRO A 162 -6.27 19.17 -0.29
C PRO A 162 -6.46 19.15 -1.81
N GLU A 163 -6.25 20.30 -2.43
CA GLU A 163 -6.31 20.39 -3.89
C GLU A 163 -5.33 19.43 -4.57
N GLY A 164 -5.79 18.74 -5.62
CA GLY A 164 -5.01 17.72 -6.34
C GLY A 164 -5.11 16.32 -5.74
N TYR A 165 -5.97 16.14 -4.74
CA TYR A 165 -6.24 14.86 -4.11
C TYR A 165 -7.74 14.57 -4.09
N VAL A 166 -8.08 13.29 -4.07
CA VAL A 166 -9.45 12.81 -3.91
C VAL A 166 -9.51 11.81 -2.76
N CYS A 167 -10.57 11.86 -1.97
CA CYS A 167 -10.77 10.86 -0.92
C CYS A 167 -11.21 9.55 -1.56
N LYS A 168 -10.45 8.47 -1.32
CA LYS A 168 -10.83 7.13 -1.76
C LYS A 168 -10.95 6.18 -0.60
N GLU A 169 -11.78 5.18 -0.79
CA GLU A 169 -11.90 4.07 0.14
C GLU A 169 -10.66 3.19 0.06
N GLY A 170 -10.26 2.64 1.20
CA GLY A 170 -9.14 1.71 1.34
C GLY A 170 -9.43 0.71 2.43
N ASP A 171 -8.69 -0.40 2.43
CA ASP A 171 -8.95 -1.55 3.31
C ASP A 171 -8.82 -1.21 4.80
N HIS A 172 -7.95 -0.24 5.14
CA HIS A 172 -7.77 0.25 6.51
C HIS A 172 -8.70 1.41 6.86
N ALA A 173 -8.67 2.47 6.07
CA ALA A 173 -9.59 3.60 6.17
C ALA A 173 -9.52 4.44 4.89
N PRO A 174 -10.51 5.31 4.63
CA PRO A 174 -10.42 6.25 3.54
C PRO A 174 -9.21 7.19 3.67
N SER A 175 -8.51 7.42 2.56
CA SER A 175 -7.32 8.27 2.50
C SER A 175 -7.30 9.17 1.27
N CYS A 176 -6.62 10.32 1.39
CA CYS A 176 -6.42 11.24 0.28
C CYS A 176 -5.36 10.69 -0.67
N VAL A 177 -5.78 10.34 -1.89
CA VAL A 177 -4.89 9.86 -2.95
C VAL A 177 -4.74 10.94 -4.02
N PRO A 178 -3.56 11.08 -4.65
CA PRO A 178 -3.36 12.08 -5.69
C PRO A 178 -4.24 11.82 -6.91
N THR A 179 -4.66 12.90 -7.57
CA THR A 179 -5.39 12.87 -8.84
C THR A 179 -4.95 14.00 -9.78
N CYS A 180 -4.70 13.63 -11.03
CA CYS A 180 -4.49 14.56 -12.14
C CYS A 180 -5.70 14.63 -13.09
N GLU A 181 -6.78 13.93 -12.79
CA GLU A 181 -7.97 13.90 -13.64
C GLU A 181 -8.62 15.28 -13.72
N GLY A 182 -9.01 15.68 -14.93
CA GLY A 182 -9.57 17.01 -15.18
C GLY A 182 -8.56 18.16 -15.12
N ARG A 183 -7.26 17.86 -15.01
CA ARG A 183 -6.17 18.85 -14.98
C ARG A 183 -5.20 18.62 -16.15
N ALA A 184 -4.60 19.69 -16.65
CA ALA A 184 -3.49 19.57 -17.57
C ALA A 184 -2.23 19.18 -16.80
N CYS A 185 -1.54 18.14 -17.26
CA CYS A 185 -0.21 17.82 -16.74
C CYS A 185 0.85 18.78 -17.32
N PRO A 186 1.99 18.96 -16.62
CA PRO A 186 3.13 19.71 -17.16
C PRO A 186 3.58 19.18 -18.53
N GLU A 187 4.27 20.02 -19.29
CA GLU A 187 4.79 19.66 -20.61
C GLU A 187 5.66 18.38 -20.54
N GLY A 188 5.44 17.46 -21.47
CA GLY A 188 6.12 16.16 -21.51
C GLY A 188 5.57 15.12 -20.51
N GLN A 189 4.61 15.49 -19.66
CA GLN A 189 3.95 14.57 -18.74
C GLN A 189 2.50 14.31 -19.16
N ARG A 190 1.97 13.16 -18.74
CA ARG A 190 0.55 12.85 -18.87
C ARG A 190 -0.01 12.33 -17.56
N CYS A 191 -1.34 12.41 -17.46
CA CYS A 191 -2.04 11.80 -16.35
C CYS A 191 -2.03 10.28 -16.52
N VAL A 192 -1.38 9.58 -15.60
CA VAL A 192 -1.31 8.11 -15.57
C VAL A 192 -2.12 7.59 -14.39
N SER A 193 -2.87 6.52 -14.62
CA SER A 193 -3.58 5.83 -13.56
C SER A 193 -2.68 4.73 -12.98
N LEU A 194 -2.33 4.85 -11.71
CA LEU A 194 -1.47 3.89 -11.02
C LEU A 194 -2.29 2.93 -10.17
N MET A 195 -1.68 1.78 -9.89
CA MET A 195 -2.23 0.79 -8.96
C MET A 195 -3.69 0.43 -9.28
N GLY A 196 -4.01 0.08 -10.53
CA GLY A 196 -5.37 -0.34 -10.88
C GLY A 196 -6.46 0.72 -10.68
N GLY A 197 -6.11 2.01 -10.66
CA GLY A 197 -7.08 3.09 -10.46
C GLY A 197 -7.12 3.65 -9.04
N HIS A 198 -6.24 3.21 -8.12
CA HIS A 198 -6.19 3.76 -6.77
C HIS A 198 -5.73 5.23 -6.75
N GLY A 199 -4.93 5.70 -7.71
CA GLY A 199 -4.60 7.13 -7.83
C GLY A 199 -4.18 7.49 -9.23
N SER A 200 -4.15 8.79 -9.53
CA SER A 200 -3.62 9.28 -10.80
C SER A 200 -2.64 10.43 -10.58
N VAL A 201 -1.53 10.39 -11.29
CA VAL A 201 -0.44 11.36 -11.13
C VAL A 201 0.12 11.75 -12.48
N CYS A 202 0.63 12.98 -12.59
CA CYS A 202 1.34 13.40 -13.80
C CYS A 202 2.72 12.73 -13.83
N MET A 203 2.99 11.99 -14.91
CA MET A 203 4.27 11.31 -15.11
C MET A 203 4.76 11.41 -16.55
N THR A 204 6.08 11.38 -16.70
CA THR A 204 6.75 11.16 -17.97
C THR A 204 6.73 9.66 -18.28
N VAL A 205 6.20 9.27 -19.43
CA VAL A 205 6.15 7.86 -19.86
C VAL A 205 7.37 7.53 -20.69
N HIS A 206 8.12 6.53 -20.25
CA HIS A 206 9.24 5.94 -20.99
C HIS A 206 8.81 4.62 -21.63
N GLY A 207 9.25 4.37 -22.86
CA GLY A 207 8.90 3.20 -23.66
C GLY A 207 7.58 3.35 -24.41
N GLN A 208 6.91 2.22 -24.67
CA GLN A 208 5.64 2.20 -25.39
C GLN A 208 4.49 2.52 -24.44
N ASP A 209 3.84 3.66 -24.66
CA ASP A 209 2.63 4.05 -23.92
C ASP A 209 1.45 3.14 -24.27
N CYS A 210 1.37 2.02 -23.56
CA CYS A 210 0.41 0.96 -23.79
C CYS A 210 -0.97 1.19 -23.16
N GLU A 211 -1.15 2.32 -22.46
CA GLU A 211 -2.49 2.78 -22.04
C GLU A 211 -3.19 3.56 -23.16
N LEU A 212 -2.43 4.37 -23.91
CA LEU A 212 -2.97 5.07 -25.08
C LEU A 212 -2.99 4.18 -26.33
N ASN A 213 -1.97 3.33 -26.49
CA ASN A 213 -1.80 2.46 -27.65
C ASN A 213 -1.87 0.99 -27.22
N PRO A 214 -3.05 0.34 -27.30
CA PRO A 214 -3.23 -1.02 -26.81
C PRO A 214 -2.19 -2.00 -27.36
N CYS A 215 -1.74 -2.91 -26.49
CA CYS A 215 -0.76 -3.91 -26.89
C CYS A 215 -1.31 -4.86 -27.96
N PRO A 216 -0.44 -5.36 -28.87
CA PRO A 216 -0.80 -6.41 -29.81
C PRO A 216 -1.33 -7.67 -29.12
N GLN A 217 -2.08 -8.49 -29.86
CA GLN A 217 -2.67 -9.71 -29.34
C GLN A 217 -1.62 -10.64 -28.71
N GLY A 218 -1.91 -11.14 -27.50
CA GLY A 218 -1.02 -12.03 -26.75
C GLY A 218 0.08 -11.31 -25.94
N MET A 219 0.09 -9.97 -25.91
CA MET A 219 0.94 -9.18 -25.04
C MET A 219 0.11 -8.47 -23.96
N SER A 220 0.76 -8.10 -22.85
CA SER A 220 0.15 -7.34 -21.75
C SER A 220 0.94 -6.07 -21.48
N CYS A 221 0.21 -4.97 -21.25
CA CYS A 221 0.79 -3.70 -20.85
C CYS A 221 1.41 -3.83 -19.45
N THR A 222 2.73 -3.78 -19.38
CA THR A 222 3.48 -3.76 -18.12
C THR A 222 3.79 -2.33 -17.77
N ARG A 223 3.38 -1.92 -16.56
CA ARG A 223 3.62 -0.61 -15.99
C ARG A 223 4.58 -0.78 -14.82
N SER A 224 5.71 -0.11 -14.85
CA SER A 224 6.71 -0.15 -13.78
C SER A 224 7.00 1.26 -13.32
N THR A 225 6.83 1.51 -12.03
CA THR A 225 7.36 2.70 -11.35
C THR A 225 8.75 2.42 -10.76
N TYR A 226 9.23 1.18 -10.84
CA TYR A 226 10.59 0.80 -10.45
C TYR A 226 11.57 1.02 -11.61
N PRO A 227 12.77 1.58 -11.36
CA PRO A 227 13.24 2.11 -10.07
C PRO A 227 12.44 3.35 -9.65
N THR A 228 12.05 3.41 -8.37
CA THR A 228 11.14 4.43 -7.82
C THR A 228 11.70 5.83 -8.03
N THR A 229 11.25 6.47 -9.11
CA THR A 229 11.71 7.79 -9.53
C THR A 229 10.51 8.71 -9.64
N PRO A 230 10.44 9.78 -8.83
CA PRO A 230 9.31 10.70 -8.85
C PRO A 230 9.01 11.21 -10.26
N GLY A 231 7.73 11.18 -10.64
CA GLY A 231 7.26 11.72 -11.92
C GLY A 231 7.65 10.90 -13.16
N LYS A 232 8.16 9.66 -13.01
CA LYS A 232 8.49 8.78 -14.14
C LYS A 232 7.80 7.43 -14.04
N ILE A 233 7.42 6.89 -15.20
CA ILE A 233 6.88 5.55 -15.34
C ILE A 233 7.40 4.90 -16.62
N TRP A 234 7.63 3.60 -16.56
CA TRP A 234 8.03 2.80 -17.71
C TRP A 234 6.88 1.91 -18.14
N MET A 235 6.55 1.97 -19.42
CA MET A 235 5.48 1.18 -20.03
C MET A 235 6.01 0.38 -21.21
N GLN A 236 5.66 -0.90 -21.25
CA GLN A 236 6.05 -1.80 -22.33
C GLN A 236 4.97 -2.87 -22.57
N CYS A 237 4.77 -3.22 -23.83
CA CYS A 237 4.01 -4.39 -24.22
C CYS A 237 4.90 -5.63 -24.15
N LEU A 238 4.67 -6.46 -23.13
CA LEU A 238 5.49 -7.65 -22.89
C LEU A 238 4.64 -8.92 -22.99
N ARG A 239 5.21 -9.96 -23.59
CA ARG A 239 4.63 -11.31 -23.62
C ARG A 239 5.07 -12.08 -22.38
N ARG A 240 4.20 -12.92 -21.83
CA ARG A 240 4.57 -13.85 -20.74
C ARG A 240 5.45 -14.99 -21.25
N CYS A 241 6.37 -15.46 -20.41
CA CYS A 241 7.23 -16.60 -20.68
C CYS A 241 7.40 -17.48 -19.42
N GLY A 242 7.90 -18.71 -19.60
CA GLY A 242 7.94 -19.73 -18.55
C GLY A 242 7.63 -21.13 -19.08
N ARG A 243 7.55 -22.12 -18.18
CA ARG A 243 7.44 -23.55 -18.52
C ARG A 243 6.18 -23.93 -19.30
N SER A 244 5.09 -23.18 -19.12
CA SER A 244 3.77 -23.46 -19.71
C SER A 244 3.36 -22.47 -20.81
N THR A 245 4.29 -21.65 -21.29
CA THR A 245 4.03 -20.57 -22.26
C THR A 245 5.01 -20.67 -23.43
N LEU A 246 4.67 -20.03 -24.55
CA LEU A 246 5.55 -19.95 -25.71
C LEU A 246 6.91 -19.31 -25.34
N PRO A 247 8.02 -19.77 -25.96
CA PRO A 247 9.33 -19.17 -25.76
C PRO A 247 9.34 -17.71 -26.25
N CYS A 248 10.31 -16.94 -25.77
CA CYS A 248 10.51 -15.57 -26.24
C CYS A 248 11.01 -15.54 -27.71
N PRO A 249 10.74 -14.45 -28.45
CA PRO A 249 11.26 -14.29 -29.81
C PRO A 249 12.80 -14.21 -29.79
N GLU A 250 13.44 -14.37 -30.96
CA GLU A 250 14.90 -14.53 -31.09
C GLU A 250 15.74 -13.35 -30.53
N ASP A 251 15.16 -12.16 -30.41
CA ASP A 251 15.81 -10.94 -29.89
C ASP A 251 15.50 -10.66 -28.42
N SER A 252 14.86 -11.61 -27.72
CA SER A 252 14.32 -11.42 -26.39
C SER A 252 14.63 -12.59 -25.47
N ALA A 253 14.85 -12.29 -24.20
CA ALA A 253 15.08 -13.26 -23.16
C ALA A 253 13.93 -13.28 -22.14
N CYS A 254 13.72 -14.43 -21.51
CA CYS A 254 12.72 -14.57 -20.45
C CYS A 254 13.27 -14.04 -19.14
N PHE A 255 12.72 -12.94 -18.65
CA PHE A 255 13.11 -12.29 -17.40
C PHE A 255 11.89 -12.05 -16.52
N LEU A 256 11.89 -12.62 -15.31
CA LEU A 256 10.76 -12.58 -14.37
C LEU A 256 9.41 -12.90 -15.05
N PHE A 257 9.39 -13.99 -15.82
CA PHE A 257 8.21 -14.48 -16.57
C PHE A 257 7.69 -13.51 -17.66
N GLN A 258 8.51 -12.55 -18.09
CA GLN A 258 8.21 -11.64 -19.18
C GLN A 258 9.32 -11.68 -20.23
N CYS A 259 8.96 -11.73 -21.50
CA CYS A 259 9.90 -11.59 -22.60
C CYS A 259 10.33 -10.14 -22.71
N ARG A 260 11.63 -9.88 -22.54
CA ARG A 260 12.23 -8.56 -22.65
C ARG A 260 13.34 -8.61 -23.70
N LYS A 261 13.54 -7.48 -24.38
CA LYS A 261 14.61 -7.33 -25.37
C LYS A 261 15.95 -7.69 -24.74
N ALA A 262 16.66 -8.62 -25.36
CA ALA A 262 17.98 -9.02 -24.94
C ALA A 262 19.00 -7.90 -25.24
N CYS A 263 20.03 -7.80 -24.42
CA CYS A 263 21.09 -6.82 -24.60
C CYS A 263 22.43 -7.41 -24.15
N SER A 264 23.52 -6.70 -24.45
CA SER A 264 24.85 -6.99 -23.93
C SER A 264 25.44 -5.74 -23.27
N PRO A 265 26.06 -5.84 -22.08
CA PRO A 265 26.67 -4.69 -21.42
C PRO A 265 27.87 -4.12 -22.19
N GLU A 266 28.55 -4.95 -23.00
CA GLU A 266 29.70 -4.55 -23.84
C GLU A 266 29.29 -4.31 -25.30
N GLY A 267 28.03 -4.55 -25.64
CA GLY A 267 27.51 -4.39 -26.99
C GLY A 267 27.09 -2.95 -27.32
N PRO A 268 26.70 -2.69 -28.57
CA PRO A 268 26.07 -1.43 -28.93
C PRO A 268 24.79 -1.19 -28.09
N PRO A 269 24.38 0.07 -27.86
CA PRO A 269 23.15 0.36 -27.14
C PRO A 269 21.93 -0.14 -27.93
N VAL A 270 21.29 -1.20 -27.44
CA VAL A 270 20.08 -1.81 -28.06
C VAL A 270 18.79 -1.39 -27.34
N CYS A 271 18.92 -0.89 -26.11
CA CYS A 271 17.81 -0.50 -25.26
C CYS A 271 17.26 0.87 -25.66
N GLU A 272 15.95 1.03 -25.53
CA GLU A 272 15.25 2.28 -25.81
C GLU A 272 15.51 3.34 -24.73
N PRO A 273 15.28 4.63 -25.02
CA PRO A 273 15.42 5.70 -24.04
C PRO A 273 14.67 5.41 -22.73
N GLY A 274 15.34 5.62 -21.61
CA GLY A 274 14.84 5.27 -20.27
C GLY A 274 15.07 3.80 -19.87
N PHE A 275 15.66 2.97 -20.72
CA PHE A 275 16.04 1.60 -20.39
C PHE A 275 17.55 1.42 -20.46
N ALA A 276 18.10 0.60 -19.56
CA ALA A 276 19.51 0.21 -19.59
C ALA A 276 19.66 -1.31 -19.60
N CYS A 277 20.79 -1.77 -20.11
CA CYS A 277 21.11 -3.18 -20.07
C CYS A 277 21.40 -3.62 -18.63
N GLY A 278 20.63 -4.57 -18.13
CA GLY A 278 20.74 -5.07 -16.76
C GLY A 278 20.47 -6.56 -16.69
N SER A 279 20.90 -7.17 -15.58
CA SER A 279 20.61 -8.56 -15.26
C SER A 279 20.23 -8.69 -13.79
N ASN A 280 19.55 -9.79 -13.46
CA ASN A 280 19.24 -10.17 -12.09
C ASN A 280 20.50 -10.80 -11.45
N PRO A 281 20.78 -10.55 -10.16
CA PRO A 281 21.86 -11.21 -9.39
C PRO A 281 21.95 -12.75 -9.53
N SER A 282 20.88 -13.45 -9.90
CA SER A 282 20.82 -14.90 -10.09
C SER A 282 21.47 -15.41 -11.39
N GLY A 283 22.16 -14.55 -12.17
CA GLY A 283 22.87 -14.97 -13.39
C GLY A 283 21.95 -15.22 -14.60
N GLN A 284 20.77 -14.59 -14.63
CA GLN A 284 19.88 -14.61 -15.80
C GLN A 284 20.45 -13.78 -16.97
N GLN A 285 19.97 -14.07 -18.18
CA GLN A 285 20.32 -13.34 -19.40
C GLN A 285 20.11 -11.82 -19.26
N TRP A 286 21.01 -11.05 -19.87
CA TRP A 286 20.97 -9.59 -19.89
C TRP A 286 19.80 -9.08 -20.74
N VAL A 287 19.01 -8.19 -20.18
CA VAL A 287 17.81 -7.62 -20.80
C VAL A 287 17.72 -6.11 -20.56
N CYS A 288 16.94 -5.43 -21.39
CA CYS A 288 16.64 -4.02 -21.18
C CYS A 288 15.66 -3.84 -20.02
N LEU A 289 16.10 -3.16 -18.97
CA LEU A 289 15.35 -2.87 -17.75
C LEU A 289 15.15 -1.36 -17.59
N PRO A 290 14.05 -0.93 -16.94
CA PRO A 290 13.86 0.47 -16.54
C PRO A 290 15.10 1.03 -15.83
N SER A 291 15.52 2.23 -16.22
CA SER A 291 16.72 2.86 -15.70
C SER A 291 16.50 4.36 -15.46
N THR A 292 17.06 4.86 -14.36
CA THR A 292 17.09 6.29 -14.04
C THR A 292 18.24 7.03 -14.71
N ARG A 293 19.25 6.30 -15.22
CA ARG A 293 20.35 6.91 -15.97
C ARG A 293 19.73 7.55 -17.20
N SER A 294 19.60 8.87 -17.14
CA SER A 294 19.38 9.70 -18.31
C SER A 294 20.48 9.39 -19.32
N GLU A 295 20.11 9.40 -20.59
CA GLU A 295 21.01 9.34 -21.74
C GLU A 295 22.29 10.17 -21.53
#